data_AF-A0A5J4PSB9-F1
#
_entry.id   AF-A0A5J4PSB9-F1
#
_cell.length_a   1.000
_cell.length_b   1.000
_cell.length_c   1.000
_cell.angle_alpha   90.00
_cell.angle_beta   90.00
_cell.angle_gamma   90.00
#
_symmetry.space_group_name_H-M   'P 1'
#
loop_
_entity.id
_entity.type
_entity.pdbx_description
1 polymer ?
#
loop_
_entity_poly.entity_id
_entity_poly.type
_entity_poly.pdbx_seq_one_letter_code
_entity_poly.pdbx_strand_id
1 'polypeptide(L)'
;EGTDIFLPDCFGFGWTLPTIAAHSGLIGFSTQKLQWRNNPFYGNSKIPFEIGLWQGVDGAKIMLVADAHNYTTRWREEDLSQSEYLRRIIDKSPTNTVYHYYGTGDTGGAPTITSVRAVERSLKGEGDIKIISATSDQLYKDYLPYDKHPELPLFNGELLMDIHGTGCYTSEAAMKLYNRRNELLADAAERTAVAADWLGALKYPTNTLAEAWKRFIWHQFHDDLTGTSIPRAYEFSWNDELISLKQFSNVLESSVGAVSRGLNTQVKGIPLVIYNPIASPVSEAIEITCKMPKAVNAFSVYDENGKQVPAQILSSESGTVKILVAISAPACGYVVYDVRTGGNPKPSASLKATATGIENSIYKVILDKNGDISSITDKRNQKELVKDGKSVRLALFTENESFNWPA
;
A
#
# COMPACT_ATOMS: atom_id res chain seq x y z
N GLU A 1 -12.21 -12.25 -21.02
CA GLU A 1 -11.72 -11.27 -20.02
C GLU A 1 -10.34 -10.81 -20.46
N GLY A 2 -9.97 -9.56 -20.18
CA GLY A 2 -8.63 -9.05 -20.49
C GLY A 2 -7.58 -9.69 -19.59
N THR A 3 -6.41 -9.98 -20.12
CA THR A 3 -5.30 -10.61 -19.37
C THR A 3 -4.13 -9.65 -19.16
N ASP A 4 -4.42 -8.35 -19.01
CA ASP A 4 -3.40 -7.30 -18.93
C ASP A 4 -3.69 -6.26 -17.85
N ILE A 5 -2.63 -5.57 -17.44
CA ILE A 5 -2.67 -4.40 -16.58
C ILE A 5 -2.57 -3.16 -17.45
N PHE A 6 -3.62 -2.36 -17.42
CA PHE A 6 -3.72 -1.10 -18.17
C PHE A 6 -3.56 0.09 -17.22
N LEU A 7 -2.34 0.63 -17.08
CA LEU A 7 -2.05 1.79 -16.22
C LEU A 7 -1.39 2.92 -17.03
N PRO A 8 -2.15 3.60 -17.90
CA PRO A 8 -1.62 4.61 -18.81
C PRO A 8 -1.09 5.86 -18.11
N ASP A 9 -1.56 6.15 -16.88
CA ASP A 9 -1.34 7.45 -16.24
C ASP A 9 -0.85 7.40 -14.79
N CYS A 10 -0.52 6.22 -14.24
CA CYS A 10 0.02 6.13 -12.87
C CYS A 10 1.46 6.63 -12.77
N PHE A 11 1.79 7.27 -11.65
CA PHE A 11 3.04 8.01 -11.44
C PHE A 11 4.22 7.11 -10.99
N GLY A 12 4.51 6.08 -11.76
CA GLY A 12 5.56 5.08 -11.49
C GLY A 12 5.00 3.70 -11.17
N PHE A 13 5.85 2.67 -11.30
CA PHE A 13 5.42 1.26 -11.20
C PHE A 13 6.42 0.42 -10.42
N GLY A 14 5.96 -0.14 -9.30
CA GLY A 14 6.76 -0.93 -8.37
C GLY A 14 7.27 -2.24 -8.98
N TRP A 15 8.48 -2.66 -8.58
CA TRP A 15 9.12 -3.90 -9.06
C TRP A 15 8.36 -5.19 -8.70
N THR A 16 7.43 -5.14 -7.74
CA THR A 16 6.57 -6.27 -7.37
C THR A 16 5.42 -6.49 -8.34
N LEU A 17 5.11 -5.53 -9.23
CA LEU A 17 3.93 -5.60 -10.09
C LEU A 17 3.93 -6.80 -11.05
N PRO A 18 5.04 -7.19 -11.73
CA PRO A 18 5.06 -8.40 -12.55
C PRO A 18 4.79 -9.68 -11.77
N THR A 19 5.29 -9.76 -10.53
CA THR A 19 5.01 -10.88 -9.65
C THR A 19 3.51 -10.96 -9.37
N ILE A 20 2.90 -9.88 -8.87
CA ILE A 20 1.45 -9.84 -8.57
C ILE A 20 0.62 -10.14 -9.83
N ALA A 21 1.00 -9.57 -10.98
CA ALA A 21 0.36 -9.81 -12.27
C ALA A 21 0.36 -11.30 -12.62
N ALA A 22 1.53 -11.94 -12.60
CA ALA A 22 1.68 -13.36 -12.94
C ALA A 22 0.88 -14.27 -11.97
N HIS A 23 0.93 -14.00 -10.67
CA HIS A 23 0.13 -14.73 -9.66
C HIS A 23 -1.38 -14.53 -9.84
N SER A 24 -1.79 -13.45 -10.51
CA SER A 24 -3.18 -13.14 -10.84
C SER A 24 -3.59 -13.60 -12.25
N GLY A 25 -2.72 -14.30 -12.98
CA GLY A 25 -2.97 -14.75 -14.36
C GLY A 25 -2.93 -13.62 -15.41
N LEU A 26 -2.42 -12.44 -15.06
CA LEU A 26 -2.21 -11.32 -15.97
C LEU A 26 -0.84 -11.47 -16.64
N ILE A 27 -0.79 -11.32 -17.95
CA ILE A 27 0.35 -11.66 -18.79
C ILE A 27 1.04 -10.42 -19.39
N GLY A 28 0.40 -9.25 -19.35
CA GLY A 28 0.97 -8.04 -19.93
C GLY A 28 0.69 -6.78 -19.12
N PHE A 29 1.49 -5.75 -19.40
CA PHE A 29 1.38 -4.44 -18.80
C PHE A 29 1.66 -3.36 -19.86
N SER A 30 0.85 -2.31 -19.88
CA SER A 30 1.08 -1.14 -20.74
C SER A 30 0.93 0.20 -20.03
N THR A 31 1.78 1.14 -20.42
CA THR A 31 1.73 2.54 -19.95
C THR A 31 2.20 3.53 -21.02
N GLN A 32 1.78 4.80 -20.91
CA GLN A 32 2.42 5.92 -21.63
C GLN A 32 3.13 6.89 -20.68
N LYS A 33 2.91 6.79 -19.37
CA LYS A 33 3.33 7.79 -18.39
C LYS A 33 4.85 7.96 -18.31
N LEU A 34 5.62 6.92 -18.61
CA LEU A 34 7.08 6.97 -18.58
C LEU A 34 7.66 7.98 -19.59
N GLN A 35 6.95 8.28 -20.69
CA GLN A 35 7.40 9.29 -21.65
C GLN A 35 7.34 10.71 -21.10
N TRP A 36 6.58 10.94 -20.03
CA TRP A 36 6.50 12.25 -19.38
C TRP A 36 7.75 12.59 -18.59
N ARG A 37 8.62 11.62 -18.27
CA ARG A 37 9.82 11.86 -17.46
C ARG A 37 10.66 13.02 -17.99
N ASN A 38 11.29 13.79 -17.10
CA ASN A 38 12.21 14.84 -17.52
C ASN A 38 13.59 14.25 -17.84
N ASN A 39 14.06 13.34 -16.99
CA ASN A 39 15.40 12.79 -17.06
C ASN A 39 15.41 11.37 -17.63
N PRO A 40 16.47 10.99 -18.35
CA PRO A 40 16.74 9.60 -18.67
C PRO A 40 16.65 8.71 -17.43
N PHE A 41 16.12 7.52 -17.63
CA PHE A 41 15.96 6.48 -16.63
C PHE A 41 16.87 5.27 -16.93
N TYR A 42 16.98 4.91 -18.20
CA TYR A 42 17.71 3.75 -18.66
C TYR A 42 18.73 4.18 -19.73
N GLY A 43 19.99 4.29 -19.32
CA GLY A 43 21.03 4.90 -20.16
C GLY A 43 20.65 6.33 -20.54
N ASN A 44 20.51 6.59 -21.84
CA ASN A 44 20.09 7.90 -22.38
C ASN A 44 18.60 7.96 -22.74
N SER A 45 17.79 6.98 -22.32
CA SER A 45 16.35 6.86 -22.64
C SER A 45 15.48 6.99 -21.40
N LYS A 46 14.23 7.44 -21.57
CA LYS A 46 13.20 7.48 -20.51
C LYS A 46 12.61 6.10 -20.18
N ILE A 47 12.75 5.14 -21.09
CA ILE A 47 12.25 3.77 -20.98
C ILE A 47 13.37 2.77 -21.31
N PRO A 48 13.32 1.54 -20.78
CA PRO A 48 14.30 0.50 -21.13
C PRO A 48 14.19 0.06 -22.60
N PHE A 49 12.97 -0.05 -23.10
CA PHE A 49 12.60 -0.42 -24.48
C PHE A 49 11.09 -0.16 -24.65
N GLU A 50 10.60 -0.09 -25.89
CA GLU A 50 9.16 0.09 -26.16
C GLU A 50 8.34 -1.16 -25.84
N ILE A 51 8.78 -2.32 -26.35
CA ILE A 51 8.16 -3.64 -26.15
C ILE A 51 9.22 -4.65 -25.71
N GLY A 52 8.93 -5.42 -24.67
CA GLY A 52 9.82 -6.48 -24.16
C GLY A 52 9.21 -7.22 -22.97
N LEU A 53 10.05 -7.70 -22.06
CA LEU A 53 9.65 -8.44 -20.86
C LEU A 53 10.02 -7.69 -19.59
N TRP A 54 9.14 -7.67 -18.60
CA TRP A 54 9.39 -7.13 -17.28
C TRP A 54 9.39 -8.24 -16.23
N GLN A 55 10.50 -8.36 -15.51
CA GLN A 55 10.71 -9.38 -14.49
C GLN A 55 10.41 -8.85 -13.08
N GLY A 56 9.61 -9.59 -12.34
CA GLY A 56 9.29 -9.33 -10.94
C GLY A 56 10.36 -9.81 -9.99
N VAL A 57 10.18 -9.47 -8.71
CA VAL A 57 11.08 -9.81 -7.60
C VAL A 57 11.29 -11.32 -7.42
N ASP A 58 10.34 -12.14 -7.86
CA ASP A 58 10.38 -13.61 -7.79
C ASP A 58 10.86 -14.28 -9.09
N GLY A 59 11.24 -13.50 -10.11
CA GLY A 59 11.65 -14.00 -11.41
C GLY A 59 10.51 -14.25 -12.39
N ALA A 60 9.25 -14.09 -11.99
CA ALA A 60 8.12 -14.13 -12.92
C ALA A 60 8.23 -13.02 -13.97
N LYS A 61 7.78 -13.28 -15.19
CA LYS A 61 7.87 -12.34 -16.32
C LYS A 61 6.50 -12.10 -16.92
N ILE A 62 6.21 -10.85 -17.20
CA ILE A 62 5.08 -10.41 -18.05
C ILE A 62 5.62 -9.62 -19.23
N MET A 63 4.84 -9.51 -20.30
CA MET A 63 5.18 -8.62 -21.41
C MET A 63 4.94 -7.15 -21.01
N LEU A 64 5.86 -6.27 -21.41
CA LEU A 64 5.86 -4.84 -21.09
C LEU A 64 5.78 -4.03 -22.38
N VAL A 65 4.77 -3.18 -22.47
CA VAL A 65 4.70 -2.02 -23.38
C VAL A 65 5.01 -0.78 -22.55
N ALA A 66 6.26 -0.32 -22.55
CA ALA A 66 6.71 0.82 -21.74
C ALA A 66 6.34 2.17 -22.35
N ASP A 67 6.00 2.19 -23.65
CA ASP A 67 5.45 3.34 -24.35
C ASP A 67 4.31 2.88 -25.27
N ALA A 68 3.10 3.01 -24.76
CA ALA A 68 1.86 2.75 -25.50
C ALA A 68 1.37 3.98 -26.29
N HIS A 69 2.19 5.04 -26.35
CA HIS A 69 1.88 6.34 -26.93
C HIS A 69 0.65 7.02 -26.29
N ASN A 70 0.37 8.25 -26.70
CA ASN A 70 -0.61 9.09 -26.02
C ASN A 70 -2.05 8.55 -26.17
N TYR A 71 -2.73 8.29 -25.05
CA TYR A 71 -4.13 7.84 -25.04
C TYR A 71 -5.16 8.90 -25.44
N THR A 72 -4.72 10.15 -25.62
CA THR A 72 -5.52 11.27 -26.18
C THR A 72 -5.32 11.43 -27.69
N THR A 73 -4.56 10.54 -28.33
CA THR A 73 -4.32 10.61 -29.77
C THR A 73 -5.64 10.54 -30.53
N ARG A 74 -5.81 11.50 -31.45
CA ARG A 74 -6.93 11.56 -32.39
C ARG A 74 -6.40 11.46 -33.80
N TRP A 75 -6.87 10.49 -34.55
CA TRP A 75 -6.50 10.33 -35.95
C TRP A 75 -7.34 11.27 -36.82
N ARG A 76 -6.69 11.82 -37.85
CA ARG A 76 -7.39 12.46 -38.96
C ARG A 76 -7.99 11.36 -39.83
N GLU A 77 -8.94 11.70 -40.69
CA GLU A 77 -9.50 10.72 -41.63
C GLU A 77 -8.48 10.42 -42.73
N GLU A 78 -7.56 9.50 -42.44
CA GLU A 78 -6.43 9.12 -43.27
C GLU A 78 -6.25 7.60 -43.29
N ASP A 79 -5.38 7.11 -44.18
CA ASP A 79 -4.97 5.71 -44.21
C ASP A 79 -3.66 5.55 -43.43
N LEU A 80 -3.79 5.07 -42.19
CA LEU A 80 -2.69 4.84 -41.25
C LEU A 80 -1.70 3.78 -41.76
N SER A 81 -2.09 2.91 -42.70
CA SER A 81 -1.15 1.95 -43.31
C SER A 81 -0.01 2.62 -44.08
N GLN A 82 -0.19 3.90 -44.45
CA GLN A 82 0.81 4.73 -45.13
C GLN A 82 1.39 5.84 -44.23
N SER A 83 1.12 5.78 -42.92
CA SER A 83 1.53 6.84 -42.00
C SER A 83 3.04 6.87 -41.79
N GLU A 84 3.70 7.94 -42.27
CA GLU A 84 5.12 8.19 -41.99
C GLU A 84 5.41 8.33 -40.49
N TYR A 85 4.41 8.83 -39.74
CA TYR A 85 4.52 8.91 -38.29
C TYR A 85 4.66 7.51 -37.68
N LEU A 86 3.76 6.59 -38.05
CA LEU A 86 3.79 5.20 -37.57
C LEU A 86 5.03 4.46 -38.07
N ARG A 87 5.45 4.66 -39.33
CA ARG A 87 6.67 4.04 -39.88
C ARG A 87 7.89 4.37 -39.03
N ARG A 88 8.07 5.65 -38.71
CA ARG A 88 9.22 6.14 -37.92
C ARG A 88 9.27 5.60 -36.49
N ILE A 89 8.14 5.29 -35.87
CA ILE A 89 8.12 4.67 -34.53
C ILE A 89 8.34 3.16 -34.63
N ILE A 90 7.77 2.49 -35.65
CA ILE A 90 8.02 1.07 -35.93
C ILE A 90 9.50 0.79 -36.16
N ASP A 91 10.20 1.64 -36.92
CA ASP A 91 11.64 1.50 -37.21
C ASP A 91 12.54 1.54 -35.97
N LYS A 92 12.01 2.03 -34.83
CA LYS A 92 12.73 2.10 -33.55
C LYS A 92 12.37 0.95 -32.61
N SER A 93 11.30 0.22 -32.90
CA SER A 93 10.81 -0.86 -32.06
C SER A 93 11.66 -2.13 -32.29
N PRO A 94 12.05 -2.85 -31.23
CA PRO A 94 12.80 -4.10 -31.36
C PRO A 94 12.03 -5.21 -32.10
N THR A 95 10.71 -5.05 -32.25
CA THR A 95 9.79 -6.07 -32.80
C THR A 95 9.17 -5.66 -34.14
N ASN A 96 9.58 -4.52 -34.72
CA ASN A 96 8.90 -3.88 -35.87
C ASN A 96 7.38 -3.74 -35.64
N THR A 97 6.97 -3.60 -34.37
CA THR A 97 5.58 -3.51 -33.94
C THR A 97 5.44 -2.34 -33.00
N VAL A 98 4.32 -1.63 -33.09
CA VAL A 98 3.97 -0.53 -32.19
C VAL A 98 2.63 -0.83 -31.55
N TYR A 99 2.58 -0.62 -30.24
CA TYR A 99 1.33 -0.61 -29.48
C TYR A 99 0.91 0.85 -29.30
N HIS A 100 -0.25 1.27 -29.83
CA HIS A 100 -0.63 2.68 -29.84
C HIS A 100 -2.06 2.91 -29.34
N TYR A 101 -2.21 3.65 -28.24
CA TYR A 101 -3.52 4.10 -27.77
C TYR A 101 -4.12 5.16 -28.68
N TYR A 102 -5.45 5.24 -28.75
CA TYR A 102 -6.15 6.39 -29.33
C TYR A 102 -7.49 6.58 -28.62
N GLY A 103 -7.92 7.84 -28.44
CA GLY A 103 -9.10 8.10 -27.62
C GLY A 103 -9.26 9.54 -27.18
N THR A 104 -10.19 9.72 -26.23
CA THR A 104 -10.51 11.03 -25.64
C THR A 104 -9.66 11.34 -24.41
N GLY A 105 -9.29 10.31 -23.64
CA GLY A 105 -8.40 10.44 -22.49
C GLY A 105 -9.05 11.01 -21.23
N ASP A 106 -8.42 12.04 -20.67
CA ASP A 106 -8.59 12.53 -19.28
C ASP A 106 -10.03 12.88 -18.86
N THR A 107 -10.91 13.13 -19.82
CA THR A 107 -12.29 13.57 -19.56
C THR A 107 -13.33 12.46 -19.75
N GLY A 108 -12.89 11.24 -20.07
CA GLY A 108 -13.77 10.14 -20.46
C GLY A 108 -14.42 10.33 -21.84
N GLY A 109 -14.98 9.26 -22.38
CA GLY A 109 -15.68 9.24 -23.66
C GLY A 109 -15.05 8.33 -24.72
N ALA A 110 -15.80 8.08 -25.79
CA ALA A 110 -15.36 7.24 -26.90
C ALA A 110 -14.31 7.95 -27.77
N PRO A 111 -13.53 7.20 -28.59
CA PRO A 111 -12.74 7.80 -29.67
C PRO A 111 -13.60 8.64 -30.62
N THR A 112 -13.00 9.62 -31.30
CA THR A 112 -13.73 10.44 -32.29
C THR A 112 -14.17 9.59 -33.48
N ILE A 113 -15.31 9.92 -34.09
CA ILE A 113 -15.78 9.23 -35.30
C ILE A 113 -14.74 9.27 -36.43
N THR A 114 -13.99 10.37 -36.54
CA THR A 114 -12.87 10.53 -37.46
C THR A 114 -11.77 9.50 -37.19
N SER A 115 -11.43 9.26 -35.91
CA SER A 115 -10.43 8.25 -35.55
C SER A 115 -10.90 6.84 -35.86
N VAL A 116 -12.19 6.56 -35.61
CA VAL A 116 -12.80 5.27 -35.95
C VAL A 116 -12.72 5.03 -37.46
N ARG A 117 -13.14 6.01 -38.28
CA ARG A 117 -13.06 5.92 -39.75
C ARG A 117 -11.63 5.73 -40.25
N ALA A 118 -10.66 6.40 -39.63
CA ALA A 118 -9.25 6.24 -39.96
C ALA A 118 -8.81 4.78 -39.75
N VAL A 119 -9.09 4.21 -38.58
CA VAL A 119 -8.75 2.80 -38.28
C VAL A 119 -9.50 1.86 -39.22
N GLU A 120 -10.81 2.01 -39.41
CA GLU A 120 -11.61 1.16 -40.31
C GLU A 120 -11.11 1.19 -41.76
N ARG A 121 -10.73 2.36 -42.25
CA ARG A 121 -10.12 2.53 -43.57
C ARG A 121 -8.78 1.81 -43.64
N SER A 122 -7.94 1.99 -42.62
CA SER A 122 -6.58 1.47 -42.59
C SER A 122 -6.51 -0.05 -42.43
N LEU A 123 -7.54 -0.69 -41.86
CA LEU A 123 -7.68 -2.16 -41.85
C LEU A 123 -7.78 -2.74 -43.26
N LYS A 124 -8.20 -1.93 -44.25
CA LYS A 124 -8.27 -2.28 -45.67
C LYS A 124 -7.18 -1.59 -46.49
N GLY A 125 -6.25 -0.90 -45.83
CA GLY A 125 -5.16 -0.18 -46.47
C GLY A 125 -4.12 -1.15 -47.05
N GLU A 126 -3.54 -0.77 -48.18
CA GLU A 126 -2.49 -1.55 -48.88
C GLU A 126 -1.09 -0.94 -48.70
N GLY A 127 -0.92 -0.07 -47.69
CA GLY A 127 0.38 0.51 -47.36
C GLY A 127 1.35 -0.48 -46.70
N ASP A 128 2.57 -0.02 -46.44
CA ASP A 128 3.64 -0.85 -45.89
C ASP A 128 3.40 -1.27 -44.43
N ILE A 129 2.49 -0.59 -43.72
CA ILE A 129 2.19 -0.85 -42.31
C ILE A 129 0.89 -1.65 -42.21
N LYS A 130 0.96 -2.83 -41.60
CA LYS A 130 -0.23 -3.62 -41.27
C LYS A 130 -0.91 -3.07 -40.01
N ILE A 131 -2.10 -2.52 -40.17
CA ILE A 131 -2.93 -2.06 -39.03
C ILE A 131 -3.75 -3.22 -38.48
N ILE A 132 -3.74 -3.37 -37.15
CA ILE A 132 -4.52 -4.37 -36.42
C ILE A 132 -5.36 -3.64 -35.39
N SER A 133 -6.68 -3.77 -35.47
CA SER A 133 -7.60 -3.38 -34.40
C SER A 133 -7.76 -4.59 -33.48
N ALA A 134 -7.28 -4.47 -32.25
CA ALA A 134 -7.13 -5.59 -31.32
C ALA A 134 -7.64 -5.24 -29.92
N THR A 135 -7.89 -6.28 -29.12
CA THR A 135 -8.00 -6.14 -27.67
C THR A 135 -6.64 -5.75 -27.08
N SER A 136 -6.64 -5.11 -25.91
CA SER A 136 -5.42 -4.62 -25.26
C SER A 136 -4.38 -5.72 -24.98
N ASP A 137 -4.85 -6.95 -24.81
CA ASP A 137 -4.01 -8.10 -24.49
C ASP A 137 -3.59 -8.95 -25.69
N GLN A 138 -4.03 -8.63 -26.91
CA GLN A 138 -3.75 -9.47 -28.08
C GLN A 138 -2.26 -9.59 -28.36
N LEU A 139 -1.52 -8.48 -28.28
CA LEU A 139 -0.07 -8.47 -28.45
C LEU A 139 0.58 -9.47 -27.48
N TYR A 140 0.16 -9.49 -26.22
CA TYR A 140 0.77 -10.36 -25.21
C TYR A 140 0.47 -11.84 -25.48
N LYS A 141 -0.74 -12.14 -25.97
CA LYS A 141 -1.14 -13.50 -26.36
C LYS A 141 -0.35 -14.00 -27.57
N ASP A 142 -0.09 -13.12 -28.54
CA ASP A 142 0.64 -13.47 -29.76
C ASP A 142 2.11 -13.86 -29.49
N TYR A 143 2.71 -13.33 -28.41
CA TYR A 143 4.08 -13.63 -28.00
C TYR A 143 4.18 -14.75 -26.94
N LEU A 144 3.07 -15.38 -26.55
CA LEU A 144 3.10 -16.51 -25.62
C LEU A 144 3.42 -17.84 -26.34
N PRO A 145 4.27 -18.71 -25.76
CA PRO A 145 5.11 -18.48 -24.59
C PRO A 145 6.36 -17.62 -24.90
N TYR A 146 6.70 -16.71 -24.00
CA TYR A 146 7.76 -15.70 -24.20
C TYR A 146 9.15 -16.28 -24.52
N ASP A 147 9.47 -17.49 -24.04
CA ASP A 147 10.76 -18.14 -24.29
C ASP A 147 10.99 -18.50 -25.77
N LYS A 148 9.96 -18.42 -26.62
CA LYS A 148 10.09 -18.57 -28.08
C LYS A 148 10.50 -17.27 -28.80
N HIS A 149 10.64 -16.18 -28.06
CA HIS A 149 10.89 -14.84 -28.59
C HIS A 149 12.19 -14.26 -28.01
N PRO A 150 13.37 -14.79 -28.40
CA PRO A 150 14.67 -14.35 -27.89
C PRO A 150 15.01 -12.89 -28.27
N GLU A 151 14.27 -12.30 -29.22
CA GLU A 151 14.36 -10.90 -29.59
C GLU A 151 13.82 -9.94 -28.53
N LEU A 152 12.97 -10.41 -27.60
CA LEU A 152 12.37 -9.55 -26.58
C LEU A 152 13.42 -9.15 -25.51
N PRO A 153 13.71 -7.86 -25.34
CA PRO A 153 14.61 -7.40 -24.29
C PRO A 153 13.97 -7.60 -22.90
N LEU A 154 14.80 -7.77 -21.87
CA LEU A 154 14.37 -7.99 -20.49
C LEU A 154 14.73 -6.81 -19.59
N PHE A 155 13.75 -6.30 -18.84
CA PHE A 155 13.96 -5.33 -17.78
C PHE A 155 13.69 -5.98 -16.41
N ASN A 156 14.62 -5.78 -15.47
CA ASN A 156 14.53 -6.29 -14.10
C ASN A 156 14.75 -5.15 -13.10
N GLY A 157 13.66 -4.60 -12.57
CA GLY A 157 13.70 -3.49 -11.64
C GLY A 157 12.40 -2.71 -11.58
N GLU A 158 12.43 -1.60 -10.85
CA GLU A 158 11.31 -0.67 -10.68
C GLU A 158 11.28 0.35 -11.82
N LEU A 159 10.09 0.71 -12.32
CA LEU A 159 9.90 1.73 -13.35
C LEU A 159 9.58 3.08 -12.68
N LEU A 160 10.63 3.82 -12.33
CA LEU A 160 10.53 5.05 -11.55
C LEU A 160 9.96 6.22 -12.37
N MET A 161 9.36 7.19 -11.68
CA MET A 161 8.87 8.45 -12.25
C MET A 161 9.51 9.65 -11.54
N ASP A 162 9.97 10.65 -12.30
CA ASP A 162 10.59 11.88 -11.77
C ASP A 162 9.71 13.14 -11.91
N ILE A 163 8.54 13.00 -12.53
CA ILE A 163 7.49 14.02 -12.57
C ILE A 163 6.26 13.48 -11.83
N HIS A 164 5.56 14.34 -11.10
CA HIS A 164 4.40 14.06 -10.24
C HIS A 164 4.71 13.15 -9.05
N GLY A 165 5.45 12.05 -9.24
CA GLY A 165 5.71 11.03 -8.23
C GLY A 165 6.23 11.56 -6.88
N THR A 166 7.18 12.49 -6.89
CA THR A 166 7.85 12.93 -5.64
C THR A 166 6.95 13.71 -4.68
N GLY A 167 6.13 14.64 -5.19
CA GLY A 167 5.18 15.41 -4.38
C GLY A 167 3.97 14.58 -3.94
N CYS A 168 3.55 13.67 -4.82
CA CYS A 168 2.42 12.76 -4.59
C CYS A 168 2.61 11.84 -3.38
N TYR A 169 3.86 11.60 -2.92
CA TYR A 169 4.10 10.81 -1.70
C TYR A 169 3.68 11.53 -0.41
N THR A 170 3.68 12.87 -0.41
CA THR A 170 3.41 13.68 0.79
C THR A 170 2.13 14.49 0.73
N SER A 171 1.64 14.81 -0.47
CA SER A 171 0.37 15.52 -0.65
C SER A 171 -0.79 14.75 0.00
N GLU A 172 -1.82 15.44 0.47
CA GLU A 172 -3.01 14.81 1.10
C GLU A 172 -2.67 13.71 2.12
N ALA A 173 -1.82 14.03 3.10
CA ALA A 173 -1.38 13.09 4.13
C ALA A 173 -2.54 12.46 4.92
N ALA A 174 -3.66 13.18 5.09
CA ALA A 174 -4.87 12.67 5.72
C ALA A 174 -5.50 11.52 4.92
N MET A 175 -5.58 11.67 3.59
CA MET A 175 -6.09 10.62 2.70
C MET A 175 -5.24 9.35 2.79
N LYS A 176 -3.90 9.50 2.70
CA LYS A 176 -2.95 8.39 2.83
C LYS A 176 -3.03 7.70 4.20
N LEU A 177 -3.23 8.47 5.27
CA LEU A 177 -3.43 7.94 6.62
C LEU A 177 -4.69 7.08 6.69
N TYR A 178 -5.81 7.53 6.12
CA TYR A 178 -7.06 6.77 6.14
C TYR A 178 -6.97 5.51 5.28
N ASN A 179 -6.42 5.62 4.05
CA ASN A 179 -6.21 4.45 3.19
C ASN A 179 -5.37 3.39 3.92
N ARG A 180 -4.24 3.78 4.53
CA ARG A 180 -3.39 2.84 5.26
C ARG A 180 -4.09 2.21 6.46
N ARG A 181 -4.95 2.96 7.16
CA ARG A 181 -5.76 2.42 8.26
C ARG A 181 -6.81 1.44 7.75
N ASN A 182 -7.43 1.70 6.60
CA ASN A 182 -8.36 0.77 5.97
C ASN A 182 -7.66 -0.52 5.55
N GLU A 183 -6.50 -0.45 4.88
CA GLU A 183 -5.70 -1.63 4.53
C GLU A 183 -5.41 -2.53 5.75
N LEU A 184 -4.89 -1.94 6.83
CA LEU A 184 -4.54 -2.67 8.05
C LEU A 184 -5.76 -3.23 8.77
N LEU A 185 -6.84 -2.46 8.83
CA LEU A 185 -8.05 -2.85 9.55
C LEU A 185 -8.84 -3.91 8.78
N ALA A 186 -8.88 -3.82 7.45
CA ALA A 186 -9.50 -4.81 6.58
C ALA A 186 -8.82 -6.18 6.74
N ASP A 187 -7.49 -6.24 6.63
CA ASP A 187 -6.71 -7.46 6.85
C ASP A 187 -6.96 -8.05 8.26
N ALA A 188 -6.89 -7.21 9.30
CA ALA A 188 -7.14 -7.64 10.67
C ALA A 188 -8.57 -8.20 10.88
N ALA A 189 -9.58 -7.54 10.28
CA ALA A 189 -10.99 -7.90 10.34
C ALA A 189 -11.29 -9.21 9.61
N GLU A 190 -10.72 -9.41 8.40
CA GLU A 190 -10.91 -10.65 7.64
C GLU A 190 -10.30 -11.85 8.35
N ARG A 191 -9.08 -11.73 8.88
CA ARG A 191 -8.41 -12.81 9.62
C ARG A 191 -9.25 -13.32 10.78
N THR A 192 -9.82 -12.42 11.59
CA THR A 192 -10.67 -12.83 12.70
C THR A 192 -12.04 -13.34 12.23
N ALA A 193 -12.59 -12.79 11.15
CA ALA A 193 -13.86 -13.24 10.61
C ALA A 193 -13.77 -14.69 10.09
N VAL A 194 -12.64 -15.05 9.45
CA VAL A 194 -12.35 -16.44 9.07
C VAL A 194 -12.27 -17.33 10.31
N ALA A 195 -11.56 -16.91 11.36
CA ALA A 195 -11.46 -17.69 12.61
C ALA A 195 -12.83 -17.89 13.27
N ALA A 196 -13.67 -16.86 13.32
CA ALA A 196 -15.01 -16.92 13.88
C ALA A 196 -15.94 -17.86 13.08
N ASP A 197 -15.83 -17.86 11.74
CA ASP A 197 -16.58 -18.73 10.85
C ASP A 197 -16.15 -20.20 10.99
N TRP A 198 -14.84 -20.45 10.99
CA TRP A 198 -14.28 -21.79 11.18
C TRP A 198 -14.64 -22.43 12.52
N LEU A 199 -14.74 -21.63 13.59
CA LEU A 199 -15.19 -22.09 14.90
C LEU A 199 -16.72 -22.26 14.99
N GLY A 200 -17.47 -21.92 13.93
CA GLY A 200 -18.93 -21.92 13.93
C GLY A 200 -19.56 -20.85 14.83
N ALA A 201 -18.77 -19.86 15.27
CA ALA A 201 -19.19 -18.84 16.22
C ALA A 201 -19.93 -17.68 15.54
N LEU A 202 -19.52 -17.31 14.32
CA LEU A 202 -20.16 -16.28 13.52
C LEU A 202 -19.87 -16.52 12.03
N LYS A 203 -20.90 -16.50 11.18
CA LYS A 203 -20.73 -16.70 9.73
C LYS A 203 -19.86 -15.60 9.11
N TYR A 204 -19.00 -15.96 8.16
CA TYR A 204 -18.16 -15.01 7.42
C TYR A 204 -19.01 -13.94 6.70
N PRO A 205 -18.80 -12.63 6.96
CA PRO A 205 -19.65 -11.56 6.47
C PRO A 205 -19.24 -11.09 5.06
N THR A 206 -19.32 -12.00 4.07
CA THR A 206 -18.85 -11.78 2.68
C THR A 206 -19.29 -10.44 2.08
N ASN A 207 -20.59 -10.13 2.14
CA ASN A 207 -21.13 -8.95 1.48
C ASN A 207 -20.65 -7.65 2.14
N THR A 208 -20.59 -7.62 3.46
CA THR A 208 -20.13 -6.45 4.22
C THR A 208 -18.66 -6.14 3.93
N LEU A 209 -17.80 -7.17 3.91
CA LEU A 209 -16.39 -7.01 3.58
C LEU A 209 -16.20 -6.59 2.11
N ALA A 210 -16.90 -7.25 1.18
CA ALA A 210 -16.80 -6.91 -0.24
C ALA A 210 -17.26 -5.47 -0.54
N GLU A 211 -18.30 -4.99 0.13
CA GLU A 211 -18.75 -3.60 0.01
C GLU A 211 -17.70 -2.62 0.55
N ALA A 212 -17.16 -2.88 1.74
CA ALA A 212 -16.15 -2.02 2.36
C ALA A 212 -14.85 -1.97 1.53
N TRP A 213 -14.36 -3.12 1.06
CA TRP A 213 -13.20 -3.20 0.16
C TRP A 213 -13.40 -2.39 -1.11
N LYS A 214 -14.53 -2.59 -1.80
CA LYS A 214 -14.83 -1.85 -3.03
C LYS A 214 -14.90 -0.34 -2.78
N ARG A 215 -15.48 0.08 -1.66
CA ARG A 215 -15.61 1.50 -1.32
C ARG A 215 -14.25 2.16 -1.15
N PHE A 216 -13.32 1.60 -0.36
CA PHE A 216 -12.06 2.31 -0.14
C PHE A 216 -11.03 2.09 -1.28
N ILE A 217 -11.01 0.92 -1.95
CA ILE A 217 -10.14 0.72 -3.13
C ILE A 217 -10.49 1.69 -4.26
N TRP A 218 -11.75 2.15 -4.36
CA TRP A 218 -12.14 3.20 -5.28
C TRP A 218 -11.27 4.46 -5.15
N HIS A 219 -10.86 4.80 -3.92
CA HIS A 219 -10.02 5.95 -3.62
C HIS A 219 -8.52 5.68 -3.72
N GLN A 220 -8.12 4.46 -4.09
CA GLN A 220 -6.76 4.15 -4.55
C GLN A 220 -6.54 4.55 -6.02
N PHE A 221 -7.49 5.26 -6.62
CA PHE A 221 -7.33 5.89 -7.92
C PHE A 221 -6.09 6.80 -7.95
N HIS A 222 -5.40 6.82 -9.09
CA HIS A 222 -4.08 7.42 -9.21
C HIS A 222 -4.05 8.95 -9.07
N ASP A 223 -5.19 9.63 -9.12
CA ASP A 223 -5.28 11.07 -8.78
C ASP A 223 -5.86 11.35 -7.38
N ASP A 224 -6.52 10.38 -6.77
CA ASP A 224 -7.14 10.54 -5.45
C ASP A 224 -6.09 10.27 -4.37
N LEU A 225 -5.58 9.03 -4.31
CA LEU A 225 -4.61 8.63 -3.29
C LEU A 225 -3.31 9.43 -3.36
N THR A 226 -2.92 9.87 -4.56
CA THR A 226 -1.70 10.64 -4.80
C THR A 226 -1.82 12.10 -4.36
N GLY A 227 -3.04 12.61 -4.20
CA GLY A 227 -3.24 13.99 -3.77
C GLY A 227 -3.33 15.01 -4.92
N THR A 228 -3.69 14.59 -6.14
CA THR A 228 -3.74 15.48 -7.33
C THR A 228 -5.15 15.87 -7.78
N SER A 229 -6.19 15.46 -7.05
CA SER A 229 -7.58 15.85 -7.27
C SER A 229 -7.92 17.23 -6.68
N ILE A 230 -9.06 17.80 -7.10
CA ILE A 230 -9.60 19.03 -6.52
C ILE A 230 -10.03 18.82 -5.05
N PRO A 231 -10.02 19.85 -4.19
CA PRO A 231 -10.38 19.72 -2.77
C PRO A 231 -11.73 19.05 -2.51
N ARG A 232 -12.71 19.30 -3.38
CA ARG A 232 -14.05 18.72 -3.24
C ARG A 232 -14.06 17.20 -3.41
N ALA A 233 -13.12 16.61 -4.16
CA ALA A 233 -13.02 15.16 -4.30
C ALA A 233 -12.71 14.51 -2.93
N TYR A 234 -11.76 15.07 -2.18
CA TYR A 234 -11.36 14.52 -0.89
C TYR A 234 -12.44 14.57 0.18
N GLU A 235 -13.37 15.52 0.12
CA GLU A 235 -14.53 15.51 1.01
C GLU A 235 -15.38 14.24 0.82
N PHE A 236 -15.47 13.71 -0.41
CA PHE A 236 -16.11 12.43 -0.67
C PHE A 236 -15.20 11.26 -0.26
N SER A 237 -13.92 11.31 -0.65
CA SER A 237 -12.95 10.26 -0.31
C SER A 237 -12.84 10.01 1.18
N TRP A 238 -12.68 11.06 1.99
CA TRP A 238 -12.62 10.92 3.45
C TRP A 238 -13.89 10.35 4.04
N ASN A 239 -15.07 10.70 3.53
CA ASN A 239 -16.32 10.13 4.00
C ASN A 239 -16.35 8.62 3.73
N ASP A 240 -16.03 8.20 2.51
CA ASP A 240 -16.07 6.80 2.11
C ASP A 240 -14.99 5.96 2.82
N GLU A 241 -13.80 6.53 3.01
CA GLU A 241 -12.72 5.98 3.84
C GLU A 241 -13.19 5.76 5.29
N LEU A 242 -13.85 6.74 5.91
CA LEU A 242 -14.35 6.65 7.29
C LEU A 242 -15.49 5.64 7.44
N ILE A 243 -16.39 5.53 6.46
CA ILE A 243 -17.46 4.53 6.48
C ILE A 243 -16.85 3.12 6.35
N SER A 244 -15.86 2.94 5.47
CA SER A 244 -15.15 1.66 5.32
C SER A 244 -14.42 1.29 6.62
N LEU A 245 -13.74 2.24 7.27
CA LEU A 245 -13.10 2.04 8.57
C LEU A 245 -14.11 1.56 9.61
N LYS A 246 -15.30 2.19 9.66
CA LYS A 246 -16.35 1.81 10.59
C LYS A 246 -16.87 0.39 10.30
N GLN A 247 -17.05 0.02 9.03
CA GLN A 247 -17.50 -1.32 8.66
C GLN A 247 -16.46 -2.39 9.01
N PHE A 248 -15.19 -2.20 8.67
CA PHE A 248 -14.13 -3.15 9.06
C PHE A 248 -13.97 -3.23 10.58
N SER A 249 -14.06 -2.10 11.29
CA SER A 249 -14.04 -2.05 12.76
C SER A 249 -15.16 -2.89 13.37
N ASN A 250 -16.39 -2.77 12.85
CA ASN A 250 -17.53 -3.56 13.33
C ASN A 250 -17.35 -5.06 13.06
N VAL A 251 -16.78 -5.45 11.91
CA VAL A 251 -16.48 -6.85 11.59
C VAL A 251 -15.41 -7.40 12.54
N LEU A 252 -14.33 -6.64 12.76
CA LEU A 252 -13.28 -6.98 13.72
C LEU A 252 -13.86 -7.18 15.12
N GLU A 253 -14.63 -6.21 15.63
CA GLU A 253 -15.23 -6.27 16.98
C GLU A 253 -16.18 -7.46 17.13
N SER A 254 -17.06 -7.67 16.15
CA SER A 254 -18.04 -8.76 16.19
C SER A 254 -17.37 -10.13 16.15
N SER A 255 -16.34 -10.28 15.31
CA SER A 255 -15.61 -11.54 15.14
C SER A 255 -14.72 -11.85 16.34
N VAL A 256 -13.96 -10.86 16.83
CA VAL A 256 -13.18 -11.00 18.08
C VAL A 256 -14.10 -11.32 19.25
N GLY A 257 -15.25 -10.65 19.37
CA GLY A 257 -16.24 -10.94 20.39
C GLY A 257 -16.82 -12.36 20.28
N ALA A 258 -17.05 -12.84 19.06
CA ALA A 258 -17.53 -14.21 18.81
C ALA A 258 -16.50 -15.27 19.22
N VAL A 259 -15.24 -15.11 18.81
CA VAL A 259 -14.15 -16.01 19.21
C VAL A 259 -13.95 -15.97 20.72
N SER A 260 -13.95 -14.77 21.33
CA SER A 260 -13.73 -14.59 22.77
C SER A 260 -14.73 -15.36 23.64
N ARG A 261 -15.99 -15.51 23.20
CA ARG A 261 -17.01 -16.29 23.92
C ARG A 261 -16.73 -17.80 23.94
N GLY A 262 -15.94 -18.30 23.00
CA GLY A 262 -15.51 -19.69 22.95
C GLY A 262 -14.23 -19.98 23.75
N LEU A 263 -13.53 -18.96 24.25
CA LEU A 263 -12.29 -19.13 25.01
C LEU A 263 -12.56 -19.43 26.48
N ASN A 264 -11.64 -20.15 27.13
CA ASN A 264 -11.67 -20.31 28.58
C ASN A 264 -11.26 -19.00 29.27
N THR A 265 -12.25 -18.27 29.75
CA THR A 265 -12.09 -17.00 30.48
C THR A 265 -12.25 -17.14 31.99
N GLN A 266 -12.20 -18.37 32.52
CA GLN A 266 -12.27 -18.65 33.95
C GLN A 266 -10.93 -18.28 34.62
N VAL A 267 -10.81 -17.02 35.02
CA VAL A 267 -9.66 -16.46 35.71
C VAL A 267 -10.03 -16.02 37.13
N LYS A 268 -9.06 -15.65 37.97
CA LYS A 268 -9.35 -15.22 39.35
C LYS A 268 -9.81 -13.76 39.43
N GLY A 269 -9.36 -12.92 38.50
CA GLY A 269 -9.75 -11.52 38.38
C GLY A 269 -10.62 -11.28 37.16
N ILE A 270 -10.23 -10.30 36.36
CA ILE A 270 -10.94 -9.90 35.15
C ILE A 270 -10.22 -10.52 33.94
N PRO A 271 -10.92 -11.33 33.12
CA PRO A 271 -10.33 -11.88 31.92
C PRO A 271 -10.09 -10.79 30.89
N LEU A 272 -8.89 -10.74 30.35
CA LEU A 272 -8.50 -9.89 29.24
C LEU A 272 -8.15 -10.77 28.05
N VAL A 273 -9.00 -10.77 27.02
CA VAL A 273 -8.71 -11.43 25.76
C VAL A 273 -7.95 -10.46 24.85
N ILE A 274 -6.82 -10.91 24.32
CA ILE A 274 -6.01 -10.14 23.37
C ILE A 274 -5.98 -10.91 22.06
N TYR A 275 -6.30 -10.22 20.97
CA TYR A 275 -6.15 -10.73 19.62
C TYR A 275 -4.94 -10.06 18.96
N ASN A 276 -4.00 -10.87 18.46
CA ASN A 276 -2.93 -10.41 17.61
C ASN A 276 -3.30 -10.65 16.14
N PRO A 277 -3.64 -9.61 15.37
CA PRO A 277 -3.96 -9.76 13.95
C PRO A 277 -2.74 -10.00 13.07
N ILE A 278 -1.53 -9.77 13.56
CA ILE A 278 -0.29 -9.83 12.77
C ILE A 278 0.10 -11.29 12.53
N ALA A 279 0.56 -11.60 11.30
CA ALA A 279 1.07 -12.93 10.91
C ALA A 279 2.46 -13.26 11.49
N SER A 280 2.76 -12.76 12.70
CA SER A 280 3.98 -13.04 13.45
C SER A 280 3.70 -12.92 14.95
N PRO A 281 4.39 -13.69 15.81
CA PRO A 281 4.28 -13.51 17.25
C PRO A 281 4.71 -12.10 17.67
N VAL A 282 3.97 -11.52 18.61
CA VAL A 282 4.25 -10.17 19.14
C VAL A 282 4.57 -10.25 20.63
N SER A 283 5.48 -9.39 21.08
CA SER A 283 5.73 -9.10 22.49
C SER A 283 5.89 -7.60 22.66
N GLU A 284 4.92 -6.95 23.28
CA GLU A 284 4.84 -5.50 23.36
C GLU A 284 4.16 -5.04 24.65
N ALA A 285 4.17 -3.74 24.90
CA ALA A 285 3.42 -3.13 25.99
C ALA A 285 2.16 -2.46 25.42
N ILE A 286 0.99 -2.92 25.84
CA ILE A 286 -0.30 -2.38 25.38
C ILE A 286 -0.98 -1.57 26.47
N GLU A 287 -1.70 -0.51 26.07
CA GLU A 287 -2.56 0.25 26.95
C GLU A 287 -3.96 -0.35 26.98
N ILE A 288 -4.49 -0.60 28.18
CA ILE A 288 -5.81 -1.17 28.38
C ILE A 288 -6.62 -0.23 29.29
N THR A 289 -7.87 0.02 28.89
CA THR A 289 -8.82 0.79 29.69
C THR A 289 -9.82 -0.16 30.36
N CYS A 290 -9.79 -0.22 31.69
CA CYS A 290 -10.69 -1.02 32.50
C CYS A 290 -11.78 -0.14 33.13
N LYS A 291 -13.05 -0.55 33.00
CA LYS A 291 -14.16 0.10 33.73
C LYS A 291 -14.23 -0.43 35.15
N MET A 292 -14.00 0.42 36.13
CA MET A 292 -13.94 0.05 37.55
C MET A 292 -14.80 1.00 38.40
N PRO A 293 -15.64 0.49 39.32
CA PRO A 293 -16.50 1.34 40.15
C PRO A 293 -15.74 2.32 41.06
N LYS A 294 -14.50 1.99 41.42
CA LYS A 294 -13.63 2.80 42.29
C LYS A 294 -12.22 2.84 41.72
N ALA A 295 -11.49 3.91 42.04
CA ALA A 295 -10.06 3.99 41.81
C ALA A 295 -9.35 2.81 42.49
N VAL A 296 -8.25 2.36 41.87
CA VAL A 296 -7.47 1.21 42.33
C VAL A 296 -6.01 1.62 42.36
N ASN A 297 -5.32 1.29 43.45
CA ASN A 297 -3.93 1.72 43.66
C ASN A 297 -2.89 0.69 43.18
N ALA A 298 -3.31 -0.53 42.85
CA ALA A 298 -2.43 -1.60 42.42
C ALA A 298 -3.14 -2.61 41.51
N PHE A 299 -2.40 -3.14 40.55
CA PHE A 299 -2.80 -4.29 39.73
C PHE A 299 -1.68 -5.33 39.67
N SER A 300 -2.09 -6.59 39.54
CA SER A 300 -1.22 -7.66 39.09
C SER A 300 -1.88 -8.35 37.90
N VAL A 301 -1.08 -8.60 36.87
CA VAL A 301 -1.54 -9.23 35.63
C VAL A 301 -0.78 -10.53 35.44
N TYR A 302 -1.51 -11.58 35.06
CA TYR A 302 -0.95 -12.91 34.83
C TYR A 302 -1.28 -13.37 33.42
N ASP A 303 -0.32 -14.05 32.78
CA ASP A 303 -0.54 -14.70 31.49
C ASP A 303 -1.37 -15.99 31.63
N GLU A 304 -1.66 -16.64 30.50
CA GLU A 304 -2.40 -17.90 30.40
C GLU A 304 -1.77 -19.09 31.15
N ASN A 305 -0.48 -18.99 31.49
CA ASN A 305 0.25 -19.99 32.28
C ASN A 305 0.27 -19.64 33.78
N GLY A 306 -0.42 -18.57 34.18
CA GLY A 306 -0.47 -18.10 35.56
C GLY A 306 0.80 -17.39 36.02
N LYS A 307 1.68 -16.98 35.09
CA LYS A 307 2.91 -16.24 35.40
C LYS A 307 2.62 -14.74 35.41
N GLN A 308 3.08 -14.06 36.46
CA GLN A 308 2.91 -12.61 36.58
C GLN A 308 3.78 -11.85 35.56
N VAL A 309 3.13 -10.98 34.78
CA VAL A 309 3.76 -10.13 33.76
C VAL A 309 3.92 -8.69 34.25
N PRO A 310 4.86 -7.92 33.66
CA PRO A 310 4.98 -6.51 33.97
C PRO A 310 3.72 -5.71 33.66
N ALA A 311 3.32 -4.86 34.61
CA ALA A 311 2.18 -3.96 34.44
C ALA A 311 2.34 -2.70 35.30
N GLN A 312 1.78 -1.58 34.84
CA GLN A 312 1.74 -0.32 35.58
C GLN A 312 0.41 0.41 35.37
N ILE A 313 0.00 1.21 36.36
CA ILE A 313 -1.16 2.10 36.25
C ILE A 313 -0.69 3.40 35.60
N LEU A 314 -1.35 3.83 34.53
CA LEU A 314 -1.10 5.11 33.86
C LEU A 314 -1.99 6.21 34.43
N SER A 315 -3.27 5.91 34.64
CA SER A 315 -4.21 6.78 35.33
C SER A 315 -5.26 5.93 36.05
N SER A 316 -5.74 6.42 37.20
CA SER A 316 -6.77 5.75 37.98
C SER A 316 -7.78 6.77 38.49
N GLU A 317 -8.90 6.88 37.79
CA GLU A 317 -10.01 7.74 38.13
C GLU A 317 -11.24 6.89 38.49
N SER A 318 -12.16 7.44 39.27
CA SER A 318 -13.43 6.76 39.55
C SER A 318 -14.17 6.50 38.23
N GLY A 319 -14.50 5.23 37.96
CA GLY A 319 -15.16 4.80 36.72
C GLY A 319 -14.19 4.22 35.68
N THR A 320 -12.94 4.67 35.62
CA THR A 320 -11.98 4.28 34.57
C THR A 320 -10.55 4.19 35.09
N VAL A 321 -9.90 3.05 34.87
CA VAL A 321 -8.47 2.86 35.12
C VAL A 321 -7.76 2.50 33.82
N LYS A 322 -6.68 3.21 33.51
CA LYS A 322 -5.77 2.87 32.39
C LYS A 322 -4.53 2.18 32.93
N ILE A 323 -4.22 1.02 32.37
CA ILE A 323 -3.02 0.25 32.70
C ILE A 323 -2.19 0.00 31.45
N LEU A 324 -0.87 -0.02 31.60
CA LEU A 324 0.06 -0.52 30.58
C LEU A 324 0.49 -1.93 30.99
N VAL A 325 0.37 -2.89 30.08
CA VAL A 325 0.65 -4.31 30.35
C VAL A 325 1.59 -4.86 29.29
N ALA A 326 2.64 -5.55 29.72
CA ALA A 326 3.50 -6.32 28.83
C ALA A 326 2.82 -7.64 28.45
N ILE A 327 2.61 -7.86 27.16
CA ILE A 327 1.89 -9.00 26.61
C ILE A 327 2.76 -9.79 25.64
N SER A 328 2.39 -11.03 25.40
CA SER A 328 2.91 -11.86 24.33
C SER A 328 1.76 -12.62 23.68
N ALA A 329 1.68 -12.60 22.36
CA ALA A 329 0.61 -13.28 21.63
C ALA A 329 1.16 -13.97 20.37
N PRO A 330 0.66 -15.16 20.01
CA PRO A 330 1.06 -15.86 18.79
C PRO A 330 0.55 -15.14 17.54
N ALA A 331 1.11 -15.48 16.37
CA ALA A 331 0.67 -14.97 15.08
C ALA A 331 -0.81 -15.26 14.83
N CYS A 332 -1.58 -14.27 14.38
CA CYS A 332 -3.01 -14.39 14.06
C CYS A 332 -3.83 -15.10 15.16
N GLY A 333 -3.49 -14.88 16.43
CA GLY A 333 -3.99 -15.70 17.53
C GLY A 333 -4.53 -14.92 18.71
N TYR A 334 -5.10 -15.67 19.66
CA TYR A 334 -5.76 -15.16 20.86
C TYR A 334 -5.05 -15.66 22.12
N VAL A 335 -4.97 -14.80 23.12
CA VAL A 335 -4.46 -15.15 24.47
C VAL A 335 -5.40 -14.58 25.52
N VAL A 336 -5.49 -15.25 26.68
CA VAL A 336 -6.32 -14.82 27.81
C VAL A 336 -5.43 -14.51 29.01
N TYR A 337 -5.48 -13.27 29.46
CA TYR A 337 -4.75 -12.79 30.63
C TYR A 337 -5.71 -12.59 31.81
N ASP A 338 -5.19 -12.68 33.03
CA ASP A 338 -5.91 -12.48 34.29
C ASP A 338 -5.47 -11.17 34.95
N VAL A 339 -6.35 -10.17 34.93
CA VAL A 339 -6.12 -8.86 35.55
C VAL A 339 -6.75 -8.83 36.94
N ARG A 340 -5.92 -8.75 37.98
CA ARG A 340 -6.36 -8.73 39.38
C ARG A 340 -6.12 -7.38 40.02
N THR A 341 -7.12 -6.87 40.74
CA THR A 341 -6.97 -5.69 41.59
C THR A 341 -6.13 -6.04 42.83
N GLY A 342 -5.25 -5.12 43.23
CA GLY A 342 -4.30 -5.36 44.31
C GLY A 342 -3.07 -6.19 43.90
N GLY A 343 -2.35 -6.67 44.90
CA GLY A 343 -1.08 -7.38 44.74
C GLY A 343 0.13 -6.45 44.55
N ASN A 344 1.30 -7.04 44.38
CA ASN A 344 2.53 -6.30 44.12
C ASN A 344 2.70 -6.15 42.61
N PRO A 345 2.58 -4.94 42.04
CA PRO A 345 2.86 -4.74 40.62
C PRO A 345 4.31 -5.13 40.32
N LYS A 346 4.53 -5.67 39.13
CA LYS A 346 5.86 -6.03 38.65
C LYS A 346 6.35 -4.95 37.69
N PRO A 347 7.11 -3.94 38.13
CA PRO A 347 7.66 -2.95 37.20
C PRO A 347 8.69 -3.62 36.28
N SER A 348 8.78 -3.12 35.04
CA SER A 348 9.91 -3.46 34.17
C SER A 348 11.11 -2.58 34.55
N ALA A 349 12.28 -3.20 34.79
CA ALA A 349 13.51 -2.49 35.14
C ALA A 349 14.41 -2.16 33.94
N SER A 350 13.97 -2.47 32.71
CA SER A 350 14.84 -2.45 31.53
C SER A 350 14.92 -1.11 30.79
N LEU A 351 14.05 -0.16 31.11
CA LEU A 351 13.96 1.15 30.46
C LEU A 351 14.32 2.25 31.46
N LYS A 352 15.25 3.13 31.08
CA LYS A 352 15.63 4.32 31.86
C LYS A 352 15.26 5.55 31.04
N ALA A 353 14.49 6.45 31.63
CA ALA A 353 14.17 7.75 31.05
C ALA A 353 14.76 8.86 31.92
N THR A 354 15.30 9.89 31.28
CA THR A 354 15.76 11.13 31.92
C THR A 354 15.07 12.32 31.23
N ALA A 355 15.30 13.53 31.72
CA ALA A 355 14.76 14.75 31.09
C ALA A 355 15.26 14.95 29.64
N THR A 356 16.39 14.33 29.27
CA THR A 356 17.08 14.55 28.00
C THR A 356 17.39 13.26 27.26
N GLY A 357 16.73 12.15 27.60
CA GLY A 357 17.03 10.90 26.92
C GLY A 357 16.29 9.69 27.44
N ILE A 358 16.44 8.61 26.68
CA ILE A 358 15.86 7.31 26.98
C ILE A 358 16.86 6.21 26.61
N GLU A 359 16.98 5.20 27.46
CA GLU A 359 17.92 4.11 27.28
C GLU A 359 17.29 2.77 27.64
N ASN A 360 17.52 1.77 26.81
CA ASN A 360 17.23 0.37 27.11
C ASN A 360 18.45 -0.52 26.80
N SER A 361 18.24 -1.84 26.66
CA SER A 361 19.30 -2.79 26.33
C SER A 361 19.82 -2.69 24.89
N ILE A 362 19.07 -2.05 23.99
CA ILE A 362 19.35 -1.95 22.55
C ILE A 362 19.86 -0.57 22.19
N TYR A 363 19.12 0.47 22.57
CA TYR A 363 19.39 1.84 22.18
C TYR A 363 19.58 2.76 23.38
N LYS A 364 20.43 3.77 23.20
CA LYS A 364 20.46 4.99 24.00
C LYS A 364 20.19 6.18 23.09
N VAL A 365 19.16 6.95 23.40
CA VAL A 365 18.76 8.14 22.64
C VAL A 365 18.93 9.36 23.53
N ILE A 366 19.59 10.40 23.01
CA ILE A 366 19.85 11.65 23.72
C ILE A 366 19.25 12.81 22.94
N LEU A 367 18.54 13.69 23.65
CA LEU A 367 18.00 14.95 23.16
C LEU A 367 18.94 16.09 23.54
N ASP A 368 19.15 17.02 22.61
CA ASP A 368 19.84 18.27 22.91
C ASP A 368 18.91 19.29 23.59
N LYS A 369 19.44 20.49 23.84
CA LYS A 369 18.69 21.60 24.47
C LYS A 369 17.49 22.10 23.65
N ASN A 370 17.44 21.82 22.35
CA ASN A 370 16.34 22.20 21.46
C ASN A 370 15.28 21.08 21.36
N GLY A 371 15.55 19.91 21.95
CA GLY A 371 14.72 18.72 21.82
C GLY A 371 15.04 17.88 20.57
N ASP A 372 16.09 18.22 19.82
CA ASP A 372 16.52 17.45 18.66
C ASP A 372 17.24 16.18 19.13
N ILE A 373 17.11 15.08 18.37
CA ILE A 373 17.84 13.85 18.69
C ILE A 373 19.30 14.02 18.26
N SER A 374 20.18 14.20 19.23
CA SER A 374 21.61 14.46 19.02
C SER A 374 22.46 13.19 19.02
N SER A 375 21.95 12.08 19.58
CA SER A 375 22.63 10.79 19.56
C SER A 375 21.63 9.64 19.60
N ILE A 376 21.91 8.60 18.81
CA ILE A 376 21.26 7.30 18.85
C ILE A 376 22.37 6.25 18.85
N THR A 377 22.76 5.80 20.04
CA THR A 377 23.73 4.72 20.19
C THR A 377 23.04 3.36 20.09
N ASP A 378 23.35 2.58 19.05
CA ASP A 378 23.06 1.16 18.97
C ASP A 378 24.08 0.37 19.80
N LYS A 379 23.63 -0.15 20.94
CA LYS A 379 24.46 -0.88 21.91
C LYS A 379 24.80 -2.31 21.45
N ARG A 380 24.00 -2.88 20.53
CA ARG A 380 24.25 -4.23 19.98
C ARG A 380 25.39 -4.20 18.98
N ASN A 381 25.41 -3.17 18.14
CA ASN A 381 26.43 -2.97 17.11
C ASN A 381 27.54 -2.00 17.54
N GLN A 382 27.46 -1.46 18.76
CA GLN A 382 28.39 -0.45 19.31
C GLN A 382 28.57 0.74 18.36
N LYS A 383 27.47 1.23 17.78
CA LYS A 383 27.49 2.21 16.70
C LYS A 383 26.67 3.45 17.06
N GLU A 384 27.26 4.62 16.84
CA GLU A 384 26.52 5.88 16.80
C GLU A 384 25.84 6.04 15.44
N LEU A 385 24.53 6.25 15.42
CA LEU A 385 23.73 6.38 14.20
C LEU A 385 23.56 7.84 13.77
N VAL A 386 23.77 8.81 14.68
CA VAL A 386 23.76 10.23 14.36
C VAL A 386 25.17 10.69 14.01
N LYS A 387 25.36 11.23 12.81
CA LYS A 387 26.67 11.75 12.38
C LYS A 387 27.14 12.86 13.32
N ASP A 388 28.43 12.87 13.64
CA ASP A 388 29.03 13.87 14.52
C ASP A 388 28.70 15.31 14.08
N GLY A 389 28.32 16.14 15.06
CA GLY A 389 27.84 17.51 14.85
C GLY A 389 26.49 17.65 14.12
N LYS A 390 25.71 16.58 13.95
CA LYS A 390 24.35 16.59 13.37
C LYS A 390 23.29 16.18 14.39
N SER A 391 22.03 16.39 14.04
CA SER A 391 20.87 15.96 14.82
C SER A 391 19.73 15.53 13.89
N VAL A 392 18.85 14.66 14.38
CA VAL A 392 17.55 14.38 13.74
C VAL A 392 16.54 15.37 14.31
N ARG A 393 15.91 16.13 13.41
CA ARG A 393 15.05 17.26 13.78
C ARG A 393 13.92 17.45 12.79
N LEU A 394 12.90 18.16 13.24
CA LEU A 394 11.87 18.70 12.36
C LEU A 394 12.46 19.88 11.58
N ALA A 395 12.20 19.92 10.27
CA ALA A 395 12.60 21.01 9.39
C ALA A 395 11.39 21.49 8.61
N LEU A 396 11.29 22.82 8.45
CA LEU A 396 10.28 23.46 7.61
C LEU A 396 10.99 24.03 6.38
N PHE A 397 10.59 23.56 5.20
CA PHE A 397 11.07 24.09 3.92
C PHE A 397 10.02 25.07 3.39
N THR A 398 10.28 26.37 3.53
CA THR A 398 9.37 27.43 3.10
C THR A 398 9.47 27.75 1.61
N GLU A 399 10.59 27.39 0.97
CA GLU A 399 10.88 27.62 -0.45
C GLU A 399 10.87 26.28 -1.19
N ASN A 400 9.69 25.70 -1.41
CA ASN A 400 9.50 24.49 -2.22
C ASN A 400 8.43 24.74 -3.29
N GLU A 401 8.71 25.69 -4.17
CA GLU A 401 7.77 26.16 -5.18
C GLU A 401 7.62 25.13 -6.31
N SER A 402 6.37 24.71 -6.57
CA SER A 402 6.01 23.94 -7.77
C SER A 402 4.96 24.72 -8.56
N PHE A 403 5.38 25.32 -9.68
CA PHE A 403 4.50 26.20 -10.46
C PHE A 403 3.64 25.45 -11.48
N ASN A 404 4.17 24.38 -12.05
CA ASN A 404 3.46 23.63 -13.09
C ASN A 404 2.45 22.65 -12.49
N TRP A 405 2.77 22.06 -11.33
CA TRP A 405 1.96 21.03 -10.65
C TRP A 405 2.05 21.25 -9.13
N PRO A 406 1.29 22.20 -8.57
CA PRO A 406 1.50 22.71 -7.21
C PRO A 406 1.03 21.79 -6.07
N ALA A 407 0.33 20.69 -6.39
CA ALA A 407 -0.23 19.75 -5.41
C ALA A 407 0.82 18.85 -4.76
#